data_AF-A0A699U2C5-F1
#
_entry.id   AF-A0A699U2C5-F1
#
_cell.length_a   1.000
_cell.length_b   1.000
_cell.length_c   1.000
_cell.angle_alpha   90.00
_cell.angle_beta   90.00
_cell.angle_gamma   90.00
#
_symmetry.space_group_name_H-M   'P 1'
#
loop_
_entity.id
_entity.type
_entity.pdbx_description
1 polymer ?
#
loop_
_entity_poly.entity_id
_entity_poly.type
_entity_poly.pdbx_seq_one_letter_code
_entity_poly.pdbx_strand_id
1 'polypeptide(L)'
;MARQEVWQQVGITPKKDDLLADPAALIIADTWLVLGQYTWPEERVMGRRSWLYGHQSGRTALVLEFAFGSQPFATALVPQGKYAGELAFYPGLLPLRAAPANLVFKGSAAEAIPPAQSIGELLESYATALARQPWLRQWPAALGPVLLAPQADGPWLLHQAAGSAEPRALP
;
A
#
# COMPACT_ATOMS: atom_id res chain seq x y z
N MET A 1 -12.06 12.75 -11.30
CA MET A 1 -11.06 11.72 -10.91
C MET A 1 -9.72 11.91 -11.62
N ALA A 2 -9.62 11.85 -12.96
CA ALA A 2 -8.33 11.99 -13.66
C ALA A 2 -7.57 13.31 -13.36
N ARG A 3 -8.28 14.44 -13.24
CA ARG A 3 -7.68 15.75 -12.86
C ARG A 3 -7.04 15.75 -11.46
N GLN A 4 -7.71 15.14 -10.47
CA GLN A 4 -7.18 15.04 -9.09
C GLN A 4 -5.93 14.16 -9.03
N GLU A 5 -5.91 13.12 -9.87
CA GLU A 5 -4.78 12.21 -9.97
C GLU A 5 -3.54 12.93 -10.55
N VAL A 6 -3.71 13.74 -11.61
CA VAL A 6 -2.62 14.58 -12.15
C VAL A 6 -2.09 15.57 -11.11
N TRP A 7 -2.98 16.20 -10.34
CA TRP A 7 -2.59 17.13 -9.27
C TRP A 7 -1.72 16.49 -8.20
N GLN A 8 -2.06 15.27 -7.78
CA GLN A 8 -1.23 14.55 -6.81
C GLN A 8 0.16 14.22 -7.37
N GLN A 9 0.28 13.90 -8.67
CA GLN A 9 1.58 13.64 -9.30
C GLN A 9 2.50 14.87 -9.31
N VAL A 10 1.92 16.08 -9.35
CA VAL A 10 2.69 17.34 -9.30
C VAL A 10 2.76 17.94 -7.88
N GLY A 11 2.45 17.15 -6.85
CA GLY A 11 2.58 17.55 -5.45
C GLY A 11 1.40 18.34 -4.88
N ILE A 12 0.32 18.54 -5.63
CA ILE A 12 -0.91 19.18 -5.15
C ILE A 12 -1.81 18.08 -4.56
N THR A 13 -1.58 17.79 -3.28
CA THR A 13 -2.44 16.87 -2.50
C THR A 13 -3.32 17.70 -1.55
N PRO A 14 -4.64 17.43 -1.44
CA PRO A 14 -5.45 18.03 -0.39
C PRO A 14 -4.83 17.74 0.98
N LYS A 15 -4.93 18.67 1.92
CA LYS A 15 -4.41 18.42 3.26
C LYS A 15 -5.24 17.33 3.93
N LYS A 16 -4.64 16.65 4.91
CA LYS A 16 -5.31 15.62 5.70
C LYS A 16 -6.63 16.15 6.29
N ASP A 17 -6.61 17.33 6.87
CA ASP A 17 -7.80 17.90 7.54
C ASP A 17 -8.91 18.24 6.53
N ASP A 18 -8.54 18.76 5.34
CA ASP A 18 -9.49 19.03 4.26
C ASP A 18 -10.12 17.73 3.74
N LEU A 19 -9.32 16.66 3.60
CA LEU A 19 -9.81 15.34 3.19
C LEU A 19 -10.80 14.76 4.19
N LEU A 20 -10.54 14.91 5.49
CA LEU A 20 -11.42 14.41 6.55
C LEU A 20 -12.70 15.25 6.71
N ALA A 21 -12.66 16.52 6.30
CA ALA A 21 -13.81 17.41 6.32
C ALA A 21 -14.69 17.30 5.06
N ASP A 22 -14.18 16.73 3.95
CA ASP A 22 -14.91 16.58 2.70
C ASP A 22 -16.01 15.50 2.83
N PRO A 23 -17.31 15.85 2.74
CA PRO A 23 -18.40 14.88 2.82
C PRO A 23 -18.41 13.84 1.70
N ALA A 24 -17.71 14.12 0.59
CA ALA A 24 -17.56 13.19 -0.54
C ALA A 24 -16.32 12.29 -0.40
N ALA A 25 -15.51 12.45 0.67
CA ALA A 25 -14.35 11.62 0.90
C ALA A 25 -14.75 10.16 1.13
N LEU A 26 -13.98 9.25 0.53
CA LEU A 26 -14.15 7.83 0.74
C LEU A 26 -13.52 7.44 2.07
N ILE A 27 -14.34 7.35 3.12
CA ILE A 27 -13.92 6.95 4.46
C ILE A 27 -14.38 5.52 4.71
N ILE A 28 -13.44 4.65 5.08
CA ILE A 28 -13.73 3.24 5.36
C ILE A 28 -13.32 2.93 6.80
N ALA A 29 -14.30 2.53 7.62
CA ALA A 29 -14.08 1.97 8.95
C ALA A 29 -13.81 0.47 8.84
N ASP A 30 -12.70 0.00 9.43
CA ASP A 30 -12.27 -1.39 9.32
C ASP A 30 -11.30 -1.79 10.44
N THR A 31 -10.90 -3.07 10.47
CA THR A 31 -9.71 -3.53 11.20
C THR A 31 -8.56 -3.67 10.23
N TRP A 32 -7.65 -2.70 10.26
CA TRP A 32 -6.51 -2.61 9.37
C TRP A 32 -5.30 -3.35 9.93
N LEU A 33 -4.78 -4.34 9.19
CA LEU A 33 -3.49 -4.95 9.45
C LEU A 33 -2.38 -4.21 8.70
N VAL A 34 -1.30 -3.85 9.37
CA VAL A 34 -0.07 -3.36 8.73
C VAL A 34 0.74 -4.53 8.17
N LEU A 35 0.81 -4.64 6.85
CA LEU A 35 1.53 -5.72 6.15
C LEU A 35 3.05 -5.50 6.13
N GLY A 36 3.48 -4.25 6.01
CA GLY A 36 4.88 -3.92 5.89
C GLY A 36 5.12 -2.42 5.89
N GLN A 37 6.37 -2.04 6.09
CA GLN A 37 6.81 -0.65 6.09
C GLN A 37 8.12 -0.50 5.35
N TYR A 38 8.29 0.65 4.69
CA TYR A 38 9.53 1.06 4.07
C TYR A 38 9.81 2.51 4.44
N THR A 39 10.99 2.77 4.98
CA THR A 39 11.45 4.11 5.36
C THR A 39 12.68 4.49 4.56
N TRP A 40 12.74 5.74 4.10
CA TRP A 40 13.90 6.28 3.37
C TRP A 40 14.21 7.71 3.85
N PRO A 41 15.48 8.11 3.87
CA PRO A 41 15.85 9.51 4.03
C PRO A 41 15.60 10.28 2.73
N GLU A 42 15.12 11.52 2.86
CA GLU A 42 14.91 12.45 1.75
C GLU A 42 15.28 13.88 2.21
N GLU A 43 16.49 14.30 1.87
CA GLU A 43 17.10 15.55 2.35
C GLU A 43 17.03 15.72 3.88
N ARG A 44 16.11 16.57 4.38
CA ARG A 44 15.90 16.90 5.80
C ARG A 44 14.68 16.18 6.40
N VAL A 45 14.02 15.32 5.63
CA VAL A 45 12.86 14.55 6.06
C VAL A 45 13.13 13.05 5.97
N MET A 46 12.48 12.29 6.85
CA MET A 46 12.34 10.85 6.75
C MET A 46 10.98 10.54 6.13
N GLY A 47 10.96 9.83 5.01
CA GLY A 47 9.75 9.31 4.41
C GLY A 47 9.42 7.91 4.94
N ARG A 48 8.14 7.61 5.08
CA ARG A 48 7.64 6.27 5.41
C ARG A 48 6.41 5.90 4.59
N ARG A 49 6.43 4.70 4.04
CA ARG A 49 5.28 3.99 3.48
C ARG A 49 4.89 2.89 4.45
N SER A 50 3.61 2.81 4.75
CA SER A 50 3.01 1.67 5.44
C SER A 50 1.90 1.11 4.56
N TRP A 51 1.95 -0.18 4.26
CA TRP A 51 0.88 -0.87 3.54
C TRP A 51 -0.05 -1.54 4.53
N LEU A 52 -1.35 -1.30 4.39
CA LEU A 52 -2.38 -1.86 5.26
C LEU A 52 -3.40 -2.64 4.45
N TYR A 53 -3.99 -3.65 5.08
CA TYR A 53 -5.09 -4.43 4.54
C TYR A 53 -6.28 -4.43 5.50
N GLY A 54 -7.45 -4.08 4.97
CA GLY A 54 -8.70 -4.11 5.70
C GLY A 54 -9.25 -5.54 5.76
N HIS A 55 -9.41 -6.07 6.98
CA HIS A 55 -9.92 -7.41 7.20
C HIS A 55 -11.37 -7.60 6.73
N GLN A 56 -12.26 -6.63 6.95
CA GLN A 56 -13.68 -6.77 6.57
C GLN A 56 -13.93 -6.26 5.15
N SER A 57 -13.34 -5.13 4.79
CA SER A 57 -13.49 -4.49 3.48
C SER A 57 -12.70 -5.16 2.36
N GLY A 58 -11.71 -6.00 2.69
CA GLY A 58 -10.80 -6.62 1.71
C GLY A 58 -9.95 -5.61 0.94
N ARG A 59 -9.80 -4.39 1.49
CA ARG A 59 -9.21 -3.25 0.79
C ARG A 59 -7.77 -3.01 1.20
N THR A 60 -6.92 -2.73 0.22
CA THR A 60 -5.54 -2.32 0.47
C THR A 60 -5.43 -0.79 0.57
N ALA A 61 -4.58 -0.31 1.48
CA ALA A 61 -4.28 1.10 1.67
C ALA A 61 -2.77 1.36 1.79
N LEU A 62 -2.36 2.55 1.36
CA LEU A 62 -1.01 3.08 1.51
C LEU A 62 -1.06 4.35 2.37
N VAL A 63 -0.47 4.28 3.56
CA VAL A 63 -0.24 5.46 4.40
C VAL A 63 1.17 5.97 4.11
N LEU A 64 1.24 7.18 3.56
CA LEU A 64 2.48 7.88 3.23
C LEU A 64 2.67 9.05 4.20
N GLU A 65 3.75 9.00 4.97
CA GLU A 65 4.07 10.00 6.00
C GLU A 65 5.49 10.51 5.84
N PHE A 66 5.69 11.77 6.23
CA PHE A 66 6.99 12.42 6.28
C PHE A 66 7.21 12.99 7.68
N ALA A 67 8.39 12.79 8.23
CA ALA A 67 8.80 13.35 9.51
C ALA A 67 10.04 14.24 9.32
N PHE A 68 10.05 15.43 9.92
CA PHE A 68 11.16 16.38 9.79
C PHE A 68 12.11 16.26 10.98
N GLY A 69 13.42 16.17 10.72
CA GLY A 69 14.44 16.06 11.77
C GLY A 69 14.26 14.83 12.65
N SER A 70 14.23 15.02 13.98
CA SER A 70 14.09 13.95 14.98
C SER A 70 12.64 13.68 15.41
N GLN A 71 11.65 14.29 14.75
CA GLN A 71 10.25 14.08 15.09
C GLN A 71 9.82 12.64 14.73
N PRO A 72 8.97 12.00 15.56
CA PRO A 72 8.36 10.74 15.18
C PRO A 72 7.36 10.94 14.04
N PHE A 73 7.06 9.87 13.30
CA PHE A 73 5.94 9.87 12.37
C PHE A 73 4.61 10.07 13.11
N ALA A 74 3.65 10.73 12.46
CA ALA A 74 2.39 11.12 13.07
C ALA A 74 1.57 9.92 13.59
N THR A 75 1.64 8.78 12.91
CA THR A 75 0.92 7.56 13.29
C THR A 75 1.89 6.52 13.84
N ALA A 76 1.59 5.89 14.97
CA ALA A 76 2.41 4.81 15.53
C ALA A 76 2.12 3.45 14.86
N LEU A 77 2.16 3.39 13.52
CA LEU A 77 2.01 2.15 12.76
C LEU A 77 3.26 1.28 12.93
N VAL A 78 3.06 0.02 13.29
CA VAL A 78 4.13 -1.00 13.37
C VAL A 78 3.78 -2.20 12.49
N PRO A 79 4.77 -2.89 11.90
CA PRO A 79 4.52 -4.09 11.10
C PRO A 79 3.77 -5.15 11.93
N GLN A 80 2.86 -5.89 11.28
CA GLN A 80 1.98 -6.88 11.91
C GLN A 80 1.00 -6.32 12.95
N GLY A 81 0.94 -4.99 13.14
CA GLY A 81 -0.01 -4.35 14.04
C GLY A 81 -1.42 -4.32 13.46
N LYS A 82 -2.43 -4.58 14.30
CA LYS A 82 -3.86 -4.40 13.99
C LYS A 82 -4.36 -3.08 14.55
N TYR A 83 -5.14 -2.35 13.76
CA TYR A 83 -5.71 -1.07 14.15
C TYR A 83 -7.19 -1.03 13.77
N ALA A 84 -8.08 -0.85 14.74
CA ALA A 84 -9.49 -0.59 14.46
C ALA A 84 -9.70 0.91 14.30
N GLY A 85 -10.37 1.33 13.23
CA GLY A 85 -10.67 2.73 12.96
C GLY A 85 -10.85 3.00 11.48
N GLU A 86 -10.71 4.27 11.11
CA GLU A 86 -11.05 4.76 9.77
C GLU A 86 -9.81 5.10 8.96
N LEU A 87 -9.88 4.83 7.66
CA LEU A 87 -8.95 5.39 6.67
C LEU A 87 -9.75 6.22 5.66
N ALA A 88 -9.33 7.46 5.46
CA ALA A 88 -9.86 8.33 4.43
C ALA A 88 -8.97 8.26 3.19
N PHE A 89 -9.52 7.82 2.06
CA PHE A 89 -8.77 7.62 0.83
C PHE A 89 -8.72 8.90 0.01
N TYR A 90 -7.52 9.25 -0.44
CA TYR A 90 -7.33 10.37 -1.35
C TYR A 90 -8.04 10.06 -2.68
N PRO A 91 -8.79 11.02 -3.25
CA PRO A 91 -9.52 10.79 -4.48
C PRO A 91 -8.55 10.60 -5.65
N GLY A 92 -8.81 9.59 -6.47
CA GLY A 92 -7.91 9.20 -7.55
C GLY A 92 -8.53 8.16 -8.46
N LEU A 93 -7.83 7.78 -9.53
CA LEU A 93 -8.30 6.73 -10.44
C LEU A 93 -8.22 5.34 -9.79
N LEU A 94 -7.24 5.16 -8.89
CA LEU A 94 -7.07 3.98 -8.05
C LEU A 94 -6.80 4.44 -6.60
N PRO A 95 -7.86 4.69 -5.79
CA PRO A 95 -7.69 5.20 -4.43
C PRO A 95 -7.00 4.17 -3.54
N LEU A 96 -5.67 4.30 -3.44
CA LEU A 96 -4.80 3.51 -2.58
C LEU A 96 -4.24 4.34 -1.43
N ARG A 97 -3.82 5.58 -1.72
CA ARG A 97 -3.28 6.47 -0.69
C ARG A 97 -4.39 6.82 0.29
N ALA A 98 -4.12 6.70 1.58
CA ALA A 98 -5.08 7.03 2.62
C ALA A 98 -4.45 7.81 3.79
N ALA A 99 -5.28 8.58 4.47
CA ALA A 99 -4.97 9.26 5.71
C ALA A 99 -5.60 8.51 6.90
N PRO A 100 -4.83 8.17 7.94
CA PRO A 100 -5.38 7.59 9.17
C PRO A 100 -6.32 8.55 9.91
N ALA A 101 -7.50 8.05 10.28
CA ALA A 101 -8.48 8.70 11.13
C ALA A 101 -8.87 7.77 12.28
N ASN A 102 -8.64 8.21 13.52
CA ASN A 102 -9.11 7.50 14.72
C ASN A 102 -8.65 6.02 14.82
N LEU A 103 -7.40 5.71 14.44
CA LEU A 103 -6.87 4.35 14.57
C LEU A 103 -6.54 4.00 16.02
N VAL A 104 -7.09 2.89 16.50
CA VAL A 104 -6.84 2.33 17.84
C VAL A 104 -6.12 1.00 17.71
N PHE A 105 -4.93 0.88 18.29
CA PHE A 105 -4.15 -0.36 18.28
C PHE A 105 -4.88 -1.49 19.02
N LYS A 106 -4.92 -2.69 18.40
CA LYS A 106 -5.59 -3.90 18.90
C LYS A 106 -4.63 -5.08 19.09
N GLY A 107 -3.33 -4.81 19.17
CA GLY A 107 -2.30 -5.85 19.28
C GLY A 107 -1.73 -6.29 17.92
N SER A 108 -0.77 -7.19 17.95
CA SER A 108 -0.19 -7.79 16.75
C SER A 108 -1.03 -8.99 16.27
N ALA A 109 -0.97 -9.27 14.97
CA ALA A 109 -1.47 -10.51 14.39
C ALA A 109 -0.34 -11.23 13.65
N ALA A 110 -0.21 -12.52 13.88
CA ALA A 110 0.69 -13.37 13.11
C ALA A 110 0.10 -13.74 11.72
N GLU A 111 -1.23 -13.68 11.53
CA GLU A 111 -1.89 -14.54 10.53
C GLU A 111 -2.89 -13.88 9.56
N ALA A 112 -3.20 -12.58 9.66
CA ALA A 112 -4.15 -11.99 8.71
C ALA A 112 -3.48 -11.69 7.36
N ILE A 113 -3.27 -12.72 6.55
CA ILE A 113 -2.67 -12.60 5.22
C ILE A 113 -3.78 -12.23 4.22
N PRO A 114 -3.63 -11.17 3.40
CA PRO A 114 -4.55 -10.90 2.31
C PRO A 114 -4.67 -12.13 1.37
N PRO A 115 -5.78 -12.28 0.62
CA PRO A 115 -5.89 -13.33 -0.38
C PRO A 115 -4.65 -13.38 -1.27
N ALA A 116 -3.98 -14.52 -1.26
CA ALA A 116 -2.77 -14.72 -2.02
C ALA A 116 -3.06 -14.84 -3.51
N GLN A 117 -2.25 -14.18 -4.31
CA GLN A 117 -2.28 -14.20 -5.77
C GLN A 117 -1.08 -14.98 -6.31
N SER A 118 -1.27 -15.61 -7.47
CA SER A 118 -0.16 -16.05 -8.31
C SER A 118 0.54 -14.85 -8.95
N ILE A 119 1.78 -15.06 -9.40
CA ILE A 119 2.52 -14.06 -10.19
C ILE A 119 1.72 -13.65 -11.44
N GLY A 120 1.00 -14.59 -12.08
CA GLY A 120 0.17 -14.30 -13.25
C GLY A 120 -0.98 -13.33 -12.94
N GLU A 121 -1.73 -13.60 -11.86
CA GLU A 121 -2.83 -12.74 -11.40
C GLU A 121 -2.33 -11.37 -10.97
N LEU A 122 -1.15 -11.29 -10.33
CA LEU A 122 -0.50 -10.02 -10.02
C LEU A 122 -0.23 -9.22 -11.29
N LEU A 123 0.41 -9.83 -12.30
CA LEU A 123 0.74 -9.14 -13.56
C LEU A 123 -0.52 -8.64 -14.28
N GLU A 124 -1.60 -9.42 -14.29
CA GLU A 124 -2.88 -9.03 -14.87
C GLU A 124 -3.56 -7.89 -14.10
N SER A 125 -3.58 -8.00 -12.76
CA SER A 125 -4.10 -6.94 -11.90
C SER A 125 -3.30 -5.65 -12.07
N TYR A 126 -1.98 -5.75 -12.19
CA TYR A 126 -1.10 -4.61 -12.41
C TYR A 126 -1.32 -3.98 -13.79
N ALA A 127 -1.40 -4.77 -14.85
CA ALA A 127 -1.67 -4.27 -16.20
C ALA A 127 -3.02 -3.54 -16.26
N THR A 128 -4.05 -4.10 -15.62
CA THR A 128 -5.38 -3.48 -15.51
C THR A 128 -5.32 -2.16 -14.75
N ALA A 129 -4.57 -2.12 -13.65
CA ALA A 129 -4.38 -0.91 -12.86
C ALA A 129 -3.60 0.16 -13.65
N LEU A 130 -2.51 -0.21 -14.31
CA LEU A 130 -1.67 0.68 -15.12
C LEU A 130 -2.45 1.27 -16.30
N ALA A 131 -3.31 0.49 -16.96
CA ALA A 131 -4.18 0.97 -18.03
C ALA A 131 -5.15 2.07 -17.55
N ARG A 132 -5.56 2.03 -16.27
CA ARG A 132 -6.41 3.06 -15.66
C ARG A 132 -5.61 4.25 -15.14
N GLN A 133 -4.40 4.01 -14.62
CA GLN A 133 -3.52 5.03 -14.05
C GLN A 133 -2.12 4.91 -14.69
N PRO A 134 -1.84 5.61 -15.80
CA PRO A 134 -0.61 5.43 -16.57
C PRO A 134 0.70 5.76 -15.84
N TRP A 135 0.62 6.48 -14.72
CA TRP A 135 1.75 6.83 -13.84
C TRP A 135 1.78 6.00 -12.55
N LEU A 136 1.09 4.85 -12.53
CA LEU A 136 1.14 3.92 -11.41
C LEU A 136 2.58 3.43 -11.23
N ARG A 137 3.23 3.83 -10.13
CA ARG A 137 4.61 3.43 -9.84
C ARG A 137 4.68 2.13 -9.04
N GLN A 138 3.62 1.81 -8.30
CA GLN A 138 3.60 0.72 -7.33
C GLN A 138 2.18 0.16 -7.24
N TRP A 139 2.07 -1.15 -7.10
CA TRP A 139 0.80 -1.85 -6.93
C TRP A 139 0.94 -2.89 -5.83
N PRO A 140 0.10 -2.83 -4.78
CA PRO A 140 0.23 -3.76 -3.68
C PRO A 140 -0.37 -5.13 -4.03
N ALA A 141 0.32 -6.19 -3.63
CA ALA A 141 -0.14 -7.56 -3.82
C ALA A 141 0.36 -8.46 -2.68
N ALA A 142 -0.44 -9.47 -2.34
CA ALA A 142 0.02 -10.60 -1.55
C ALA A 142 0.25 -11.75 -2.53
N LEU A 143 1.48 -12.25 -2.61
CA LEU A 143 1.78 -13.42 -3.41
C LEU A 143 1.60 -14.68 -2.56
N GLY A 144 1.15 -15.75 -3.20
CA GLY A 144 1.19 -17.10 -2.62
C GLY A 144 2.64 -17.58 -2.41
N PRO A 145 2.82 -18.87 -2.10
CA PRO A 145 4.15 -19.44 -1.99
C PRO A 145 5.00 -19.16 -3.24
N VAL A 146 6.15 -18.55 -3.02
CA VAL A 146 7.13 -18.20 -4.07
C VAL A 146 8.49 -18.78 -3.72
N LEU A 147 9.26 -19.12 -4.76
CA LEU A 147 10.66 -19.50 -4.65
C LEU A 147 11.52 -18.31 -5.06
N LEU A 148 12.51 -17.98 -4.23
CA LEU A 148 13.51 -16.98 -4.54
C LEU A 148 14.74 -17.67 -5.14
N ALA A 149 15.08 -17.31 -6.38
CA ALA A 149 16.27 -17.82 -7.06
C ALA A 149 17.29 -16.69 -7.24
N PRO A 150 18.55 -16.87 -6.76
CA PRO A 150 19.59 -15.88 -7.01
C PRO A 150 20.00 -15.89 -8.48
N GLN A 151 20.29 -14.72 -9.04
CA GLN A 151 20.92 -14.57 -10.35
C GLN A 151 22.41 -14.29 -10.16
N ALA A 152 23.27 -14.84 -11.04
CA ALA A 152 24.73 -14.77 -10.89
C ALA A 152 25.26 -13.33 -10.74
N ASP A 153 24.67 -12.37 -11.46
CA ASP A 153 25.06 -10.95 -11.43
C ASP A 153 23.83 -10.01 -11.48
N GLY A 154 22.73 -10.39 -10.82
CA GLY A 154 21.44 -9.69 -10.97
C GLY A 154 20.54 -9.73 -9.74
N PRO A 155 19.35 -9.10 -9.83
CA PRO A 155 18.37 -9.15 -8.77
C PRO A 155 17.88 -10.59 -8.55
N TRP A 156 17.31 -10.83 -7.37
CA TRP A 156 16.63 -12.09 -7.09
C TRP A 156 15.43 -12.28 -8.02
N LEU A 157 15.28 -13.47 -8.55
CA LEU A 157 14.10 -13.86 -9.33
C LEU A 157 13.06 -14.47 -8.39
N LEU A 158 11.80 -14.07 -8.60
CA LEU A 158 10.64 -14.67 -7.96
C LEU A 158 10.01 -15.68 -8.91
N HIS A 159 9.88 -16.92 -8.46
CA HIS A 159 9.17 -17.97 -9.16
C HIS A 159 7.93 -18.36 -8.37
N GLN A 160 6.84 -18.67 -9.07
CA GLN A 160 5.70 -19.27 -8.41
C GLN A 160 6.14 -20.65 -7.88
N ALA A 161 5.94 -20.93 -6.59
CA ALA A 161 6.17 -22.27 -6.09
C ALA A 161 5.12 -23.18 -6.75
N ALA A 162 5.59 -24.12 -7.57
CA ALA A 162 4.70 -24.87 -8.44
C ALA A 162 3.70 -25.73 -7.64
N GLY A 163 2.42 -25.46 -7.84
CA GLY A 163 1.44 -26.48 -8.19
C GLY A 163 1.00 -26.20 -9.63
N SER A 164 1.71 -26.76 -10.61
CA SER A 164 1.48 -26.62 -12.07
C SER A 164 1.35 -25.18 -12.63
N ALA A 165 2.47 -24.51 -12.88
CA ALA A 165 2.61 -23.53 -13.98
C ALA A 165 4.09 -23.18 -14.21
N GLU A 166 4.49 -23.04 -15.46
CA GLU A 166 5.88 -22.86 -15.90
C GLU A 166 6.54 -21.53 -15.48
N PRO A 167 7.89 -21.47 -15.47
CA PRO A 167 8.64 -20.30 -15.00
C PRO A 167 8.40 -19.05 -15.87
N ARG A 168 8.26 -17.87 -15.23
CA ARG A 168 8.22 -16.57 -15.91
C ARG A 168 9.10 -15.55 -15.19
N ALA A 169 9.95 -14.84 -15.93
CA ALA A 169 10.75 -13.74 -15.41
C ALA A 169 9.87 -12.50 -15.15
N LEU A 170 10.16 -11.77 -14.08
CA LEU A 170 9.55 -10.46 -13.81
C LEU A 170 10.28 -9.38 -14.64
N PRO A 171 9.55 -8.40 -15.22
CA PRO A 171 10.15 -7.28 -15.95
C PRO A 171 10.86 -6.28 -15.03
#